data_AF-A0A7G3V132-F1
#
_entry.id   AF-A0A7G3V132-F1
#
_cell.length_a   1.000
_cell.length_b   1.000
_cell.length_c   1.000
_cell.angle_alpha   90.00
_cell.angle_beta   90.00
_cell.angle_gamma   90.00
#
_symmetry.space_group_name_H-M   'P 1'
#
loop_
_entity.id
_entity.type
_entity.pdbx_description
1 polymer ?
#
loop_
_entity_poly.entity_id
_entity_poly.type
_entity_poly.pdbx_seq_one_letter_code
_entity_poly.pdbx_strand_id
1 'polypeptide(L)'
;TYILASHQLEAGNMVMNCDWSKPSKSGFLRPAQNAHTYLRFQDLVRTANKGRVEGGSQLAASWPRPPAYRYEILDLNSQVGNCIPLADIRMGTWVHDIECHPGQGAKLARAAGTYAKIIKEPAPQCLVRLPSGLEKLIDSRCRATIGIVSNPNHGARKLRKAGQSRWLGRRPIVRGVAMNPVDHPHGGGEGRTKGGRPSVSPWGKPTKAGFRAVVGVGKGRI
;
A
#
# COMPACT_ATOMS: atom_id res chain seq x y z
N THR A 1 18.20 -8.61 -9.34
CA THR A 1 17.42 -8.12 -8.17
C THR A 1 15.98 -8.58 -8.34
N TYR A 2 15.27 -8.86 -7.25
CA TYR A 2 13.86 -9.24 -7.31
C TYR A 2 12.99 -8.08 -6.80
N ILE A 3 11.85 -7.87 -7.45
CA ILE A 3 10.83 -6.91 -7.05
C ILE A 3 9.48 -7.62 -6.96
N LEU A 4 8.56 -7.05 -6.19
CA LEU A 4 7.18 -7.50 -6.21
C LEU A 4 6.56 -7.09 -7.57
N ALA A 5 6.05 -8.05 -8.32
CA ALA A 5 5.45 -7.76 -9.62
C ALA A 5 4.07 -7.10 -9.46
N SER A 6 3.81 -6.06 -10.23
CA SER A 6 2.48 -5.48 -10.42
C SER A 6 1.62 -6.36 -11.33
N HIS A 7 0.29 -6.26 -11.23
CA HIS A 7 -0.64 -7.10 -11.99
C HIS A 7 -0.51 -6.97 -13.51
N GLN A 8 -0.18 -5.77 -14.01
CA GLN A 8 -0.05 -5.47 -15.44
C GLN A 8 1.42 -5.48 -15.92
N LEU A 9 2.35 -5.95 -15.09
CA LEU A 9 3.76 -5.96 -15.44
C LEU A 9 4.09 -7.25 -16.22
N GLU A 10 4.65 -7.08 -17.42
CA GLU A 10 5.08 -8.17 -18.29
C GLU A 10 6.59 -8.17 -18.49
N ALA A 11 7.13 -9.28 -19.00
CA ALA A 11 8.54 -9.37 -19.33
C ALA A 11 8.89 -8.39 -20.46
N GLY A 12 10.01 -7.68 -20.33
CA GLY A 12 10.44 -6.65 -21.27
C GLY A 12 10.01 -5.23 -20.90
N ASN A 13 9.06 -5.07 -19.97
CA ASN A 13 8.71 -3.74 -19.47
C ASN A 13 9.85 -3.17 -18.61
N MET A 14 10.26 -1.94 -18.93
CA MET A 14 11.20 -1.19 -18.11
C MET A 14 10.46 -0.59 -16.91
N VAL A 15 11.06 -0.68 -15.72
CA VAL A 15 10.55 -0.04 -14.50
C VAL A 15 11.62 0.83 -13.89
N MET A 16 11.20 1.95 -13.32
CA MET A 16 12.09 2.90 -12.64
C MET A 16 11.90 2.85 -11.13
N ASN A 17 13.00 3.09 -10.40
CA ASN A 17 12.99 3.23 -8.94
C ASN A 17 13.67 4.55 -8.55
N CYS A 18 12.91 5.47 -7.96
CA CYS A 18 13.43 6.70 -7.38
C CYS A 18 13.84 6.43 -5.92
N ASP A 19 15.10 6.04 -5.72
CA ASP A 19 15.64 5.72 -4.40
C ASP A 19 16.14 6.94 -3.61
N TRP A 20 16.18 6.80 -2.30
CA TRP A 20 16.65 7.82 -1.36
C TRP A 20 18.15 8.05 -1.39
N SER A 21 18.91 7.01 -1.71
CA SER A 21 20.36 6.94 -1.54
C SER A 21 21.14 7.40 -2.76
N LYS A 22 20.49 7.56 -3.92
CA LYS A 22 21.15 7.83 -5.20
C LYS A 22 20.63 9.14 -5.77
N PRO A 23 21.48 10.18 -5.93
CA PRO A 23 21.10 11.31 -6.77
C PRO A 23 20.84 10.77 -8.18
N SER A 24 19.82 11.29 -8.88
CA SER A 24 19.60 10.87 -10.25
C SER A 24 20.84 11.28 -11.06
N LYS A 25 21.50 10.30 -11.69
CA LYS A 25 22.67 10.56 -12.56
C LYS A 25 22.29 11.43 -13.76
N SER A 26 21.00 11.47 -14.08
CA SER A 26 20.45 12.13 -15.24
C SER A 26 20.05 13.59 -14.95
N GLY A 27 20.00 14.03 -13.68
CA GLY A 27 19.58 15.40 -13.30
C GLY A 27 18.09 15.69 -13.52
N PHE A 28 17.39 14.83 -14.25
CA PHE A 28 15.96 14.91 -14.59
C PHE A 28 15.06 14.50 -13.42
N LEU A 29 15.49 13.53 -12.60
CA LEU A 29 14.68 12.97 -11.51
C LEU A 29 15.10 13.53 -10.15
N ARG A 30 14.10 13.90 -9.34
CA ARG A 30 14.30 14.48 -8.01
C ARG A 30 14.67 13.40 -6.98
N PRO A 31 15.65 13.63 -6.09
CA PRO A 31 15.90 12.71 -4.97
C PRO A 31 14.72 12.70 -3.99
N ALA A 32 14.34 11.53 -3.50
CA ALA A 32 13.23 11.36 -2.54
C ALA A 32 13.39 12.18 -1.23
N GLN A 33 14.62 12.59 -0.90
CA GLN A 33 14.95 13.38 0.29
C GLN A 33 14.24 14.74 0.34
N ASN A 34 14.13 15.44 -0.81
CA ASN A 34 13.56 16.78 -0.90
C ASN A 34 12.09 16.77 -1.34
N ALA A 35 11.43 15.61 -1.36
CA ALA A 35 10.06 15.44 -1.83
C ALA A 35 9.03 16.31 -1.06
N HIS A 36 9.34 16.71 0.17
CA HIS A 36 8.46 17.49 1.05
C HIS A 36 8.51 19.01 0.85
N THR A 37 9.52 19.55 0.12
CA THR A 37 9.77 21.00 0.00
C THR A 37 9.20 21.66 -1.25
N TYR A 38 8.61 20.90 -2.18
CA TYR A 38 8.21 21.43 -3.50
C TYR A 38 6.70 21.62 -3.65
N LEU A 39 6.32 22.56 -4.55
CA LEU A 39 4.94 22.93 -4.86
C LEU A 39 4.07 21.70 -5.16
N ARG A 40 2.82 21.72 -4.67
CA ARG A 40 1.87 20.60 -4.80
C ARG A 40 1.63 20.27 -6.27
N PHE A 41 1.32 19.01 -6.59
CA PHE A 41 0.89 18.65 -7.95
C PHE A 41 -0.27 19.56 -8.41
N GLN A 42 -1.22 19.89 -7.52
CA GLN A 42 -2.25 20.91 -7.78
C GLN A 42 -1.69 22.31 -8.07
N ASP A 43 -0.68 22.77 -7.34
CA ASP A 43 -0.07 24.09 -7.58
C ASP A 43 0.65 24.10 -8.94
N LEU A 44 1.24 22.97 -9.32
CA LEU A 44 1.88 22.75 -10.62
C LEU A 44 0.83 22.72 -11.74
N VAL A 45 -0.30 22.04 -11.58
CA VAL A 45 -1.42 22.02 -12.54
C VAL A 45 -2.13 23.39 -12.63
N ARG A 46 -2.37 24.05 -11.49
CA ARG A 46 -2.94 25.40 -11.43
C ARG A 46 -2.06 26.43 -12.11
N THR A 47 -0.73 26.33 -11.97
CA THR A 47 0.22 27.20 -12.69
C THR A 47 0.28 26.93 -14.19
N ALA A 48 0.06 25.69 -14.68
CA ALA A 48 -0.14 25.48 -16.14
C ALA A 48 -1.42 26.12 -16.65
N ASN A 49 -2.51 25.86 -15.93
CA ASN A 49 -3.84 26.23 -16.43
C ASN A 49 -4.06 27.75 -16.36
N LYS A 50 -3.35 28.46 -15.47
CA LYS A 50 -3.31 29.94 -15.45
C LYS A 50 -2.71 30.57 -16.72
N GLY A 51 -1.95 29.84 -17.53
CA GLY A 51 -1.35 30.36 -18.77
C GLY A 51 -2.19 30.15 -20.04
N ARG A 52 -3.43 29.65 -19.93
CA ARG A 52 -4.23 29.20 -21.10
C ARG A 52 -5.45 30.08 -21.43
N VAL A 53 -5.55 31.30 -20.89
CA VAL A 53 -6.66 32.21 -21.21
C VAL A 53 -6.14 33.48 -21.90
N GLU A 54 -6.53 33.58 -23.17
CA GLU A 54 -6.63 34.73 -24.08
C GLU A 54 -5.36 35.40 -24.65
N GLY A 55 -5.13 35.14 -25.95
CA GLY A 55 -4.48 36.07 -26.88
C GLY A 55 -2.99 35.85 -27.19
N GLY A 56 -2.65 35.64 -28.47
CA GLY A 56 -1.34 36.01 -29.01
C GLY A 56 -0.40 34.87 -29.42
N SER A 57 -0.40 34.55 -30.71
CA SER A 57 0.41 33.55 -31.42
C SER A 57 1.92 33.83 -31.52
N GLN A 58 2.51 34.71 -30.70
CA GLN A 58 3.94 35.06 -30.84
C GLN A 58 4.74 35.20 -29.53
N LEU A 59 4.08 35.14 -28.35
CA LEU A 59 4.77 35.23 -27.05
C LEU A 59 5.04 33.86 -26.40
N ALA A 60 4.63 32.75 -27.03
CA ALA A 60 4.87 31.40 -26.51
C ALA A 60 6.37 31.01 -26.45
N ALA A 61 7.24 31.74 -27.15
CA ALA A 61 8.68 31.51 -27.18
C ALA A 61 9.46 32.17 -26.02
N SER A 62 8.85 33.14 -25.31
CA SER A 62 9.51 33.91 -24.23
C SER A 62 9.14 33.44 -22.83
N TRP A 63 8.27 32.44 -22.69
CA TRP A 63 8.04 31.80 -21.41
C TRP A 63 9.21 30.86 -21.12
N PRO A 64 9.77 30.86 -19.89
CA PRO A 64 10.65 29.77 -19.48
C PRO A 64 9.85 28.51 -19.73
N ARG A 65 10.31 27.65 -20.65
CA ARG A 65 9.68 26.34 -20.88
C ARG A 65 9.43 25.76 -19.50
N PRO A 66 8.21 25.28 -19.19
CA PRO A 66 7.97 24.66 -17.91
C PRO A 66 9.09 23.64 -17.73
N PRO A 67 9.89 23.81 -16.68
CA PRO A 67 11.18 23.14 -16.64
C PRO A 67 10.96 21.61 -16.71
N ALA A 68 11.84 20.93 -17.44
CA ALA A 68 11.61 19.65 -18.12
C ALA A 68 10.92 18.55 -17.27
N TYR A 69 11.08 18.63 -15.95
CA TYR A 69 10.38 17.81 -14.96
C TYR A 69 8.85 17.75 -15.11
N ARG A 70 8.19 18.76 -15.70
CA ARG A 70 6.73 18.82 -15.79
C ARG A 70 6.10 17.71 -16.67
N TYR A 71 6.76 17.30 -17.75
CA TYR A 71 6.25 16.24 -18.64
C TYR A 71 6.69 14.84 -18.16
N GLU A 72 7.87 14.75 -17.57
CA GLU A 72 8.45 13.49 -17.07
C GLU A 72 7.70 12.95 -15.84
N ILE A 73 7.23 13.80 -14.93
CA ILE A 73 6.42 13.38 -13.76
C ILE A 73 5.08 12.76 -14.18
N LEU A 74 4.50 13.22 -15.30
CA LEU A 74 3.25 12.69 -15.81
C LEU A 74 3.45 11.28 -16.39
N ASP A 75 4.59 11.04 -17.03
CA ASP A 75 4.97 9.73 -17.57
C ASP A 75 5.25 8.71 -16.44
N LEU A 76 5.95 9.14 -15.39
CA LEU A 76 6.24 8.29 -14.23
C LEU A 76 4.99 7.76 -13.52
N ASN A 77 3.95 8.60 -13.38
CA ASN A 77 2.67 8.20 -12.79
C ASN A 77 1.84 7.27 -13.69
N SER A 78 2.07 7.34 -15.01
CA SER A 78 1.33 6.56 -16.01
C SER A 78 1.81 5.11 -16.07
N GLN A 79 3.09 4.88 -15.81
CA GLN A 79 3.71 3.58 -15.96
C GLN A 79 3.62 2.72 -14.69
N VAL A 80 3.00 1.54 -14.86
CA VAL A 80 2.79 0.57 -13.79
C VAL A 80 4.09 -0.13 -13.41
N GLY A 81 4.33 -0.31 -12.12
CA GLY A 81 5.57 -0.92 -11.61
C GLY A 81 6.68 0.09 -11.28
N ASN A 82 6.51 1.36 -11.60
CA ASN A 82 7.43 2.41 -11.15
C ASN A 82 7.29 2.64 -9.64
N CYS A 83 8.43 2.80 -8.97
CA CYS A 83 8.52 3.10 -7.54
C CYS A 83 8.96 4.56 -7.36
N ILE A 84 8.07 5.39 -6.84
CA ILE A 84 8.29 6.84 -6.66
C ILE A 84 7.84 7.31 -5.26
N PRO A 85 8.33 8.47 -4.78
CA PRO A 85 7.88 9.06 -3.52
C PRO A 85 6.38 9.40 -3.57
N LEU A 86 5.67 9.22 -2.44
CA LEU A 86 4.24 9.57 -2.31
C LEU A 86 3.96 11.03 -2.67
N ALA A 87 4.94 11.92 -2.47
CA ALA A 87 4.89 13.32 -2.87
C ALA A 87 4.61 13.53 -4.36
N ASP A 88 5.18 12.67 -5.21
CA ASP A 88 5.11 12.77 -6.66
C ASP A 88 3.92 11.97 -7.24
N ILE A 89 3.27 11.13 -6.43
CA ILE A 89 2.15 10.32 -6.90
C ILE A 89 0.86 11.14 -6.94
N ARG A 90 0.12 11.04 -8.04
CA ARG A 90 -1.19 11.70 -8.19
C ARG A 90 -2.23 11.13 -7.22
N MET A 91 -3.11 11.97 -6.68
CA MET A 91 -4.28 11.51 -5.94
C MET A 91 -5.14 10.55 -6.75
N GLY A 92 -5.75 9.60 -6.05
CA GLY A 92 -6.67 8.63 -6.61
C GLY A 92 -6.02 7.44 -7.30
N THR A 93 -4.70 7.48 -7.50
CA THR A 93 -3.92 6.35 -8.02
C THR A 93 -3.96 5.16 -7.06
N TRP A 94 -3.83 3.97 -7.64
CA TRP A 94 -3.65 2.73 -6.90
C TRP A 94 -2.18 2.46 -6.74
N VAL A 95 -1.76 2.14 -5.52
CA VAL A 95 -0.37 1.91 -5.15
C VAL A 95 -0.25 0.67 -4.26
N HIS A 96 0.91 0.03 -4.30
CA HIS A 96 1.27 -1.10 -3.43
C HIS A 96 2.72 -0.96 -2.96
N ASP A 97 3.19 -1.88 -2.11
CA ASP A 97 4.55 -1.83 -1.54
C ASP A 97 4.89 -0.47 -0.89
N ILE A 98 4.02 0.00 0.01
CA ILE A 98 4.19 1.31 0.65
C ILE A 98 5.14 1.21 1.85
N GLU A 99 6.05 2.17 1.97
CA GLU A 99 6.92 2.35 3.13
C GLU A 99 6.16 2.91 4.34
N CYS A 100 6.47 2.43 5.55
CA CYS A 100 5.90 3.00 6.78
C CYS A 100 6.66 4.26 7.24
N HIS A 101 7.98 4.27 7.01
CA HIS A 101 8.88 5.37 7.31
C HIS A 101 9.85 5.54 6.14
N PRO A 102 10.33 6.77 5.90
CA PRO A 102 11.23 7.06 4.80
C PRO A 102 12.48 6.16 4.84
N GLY A 103 12.75 5.45 3.74
CA GLY A 103 13.94 4.59 3.60
C GLY A 103 13.89 3.26 4.36
N GLN A 104 12.79 2.93 5.06
CA GLN A 104 12.65 1.68 5.80
C GLN A 104 12.36 0.47 4.89
N GLY A 105 11.99 0.72 3.63
CA GLY A 105 11.49 -0.29 2.72
C GLY A 105 9.99 -0.58 2.91
N ALA A 106 9.41 -1.18 1.87
CA ALA A 106 7.98 -1.45 1.77
C ALA A 106 7.49 -2.44 2.84
N LYS A 107 6.45 -2.05 3.58
CA LYS A 107 5.82 -2.88 4.63
C LYS A 107 4.31 -3.04 4.47
N LEU A 108 3.66 -2.14 3.75
CA LEU A 108 2.20 -2.10 3.62
C LEU A 108 1.77 -2.51 2.20
N ALA A 109 0.59 -3.14 2.10
CA ALA A 109 -0.04 -3.55 0.84
C ALA A 109 0.87 -4.40 -0.08
N ARG A 110 1.37 -5.53 0.43
CA ARG A 110 2.30 -6.43 -0.28
C ARG A 110 1.70 -7.77 -0.71
N ALA A 111 0.49 -8.08 -0.25
CA ALA A 111 -0.13 -9.36 -0.52
C ALA A 111 -0.70 -9.40 -1.95
N ALA A 112 -0.83 -10.61 -2.51
CA ALA A 112 -1.33 -10.83 -3.86
C ALA A 112 -2.69 -10.13 -4.08
N GLY A 113 -2.80 -9.36 -5.17
CA GLY A 113 -4.00 -8.58 -5.49
C GLY A 113 -4.31 -7.39 -4.58
N THR A 114 -3.50 -7.10 -3.56
CA THR A 114 -3.75 -5.96 -2.67
C THR A 114 -3.27 -4.65 -3.27
N TYR A 115 -3.93 -3.57 -2.89
CA TYR A 115 -3.59 -2.21 -3.25
C TYR A 115 -4.07 -1.25 -2.17
N ALA A 116 -3.56 -0.04 -2.21
CA ALA A 116 -3.96 1.09 -1.43
C ALA A 116 -4.26 2.26 -2.36
N LYS A 117 -5.03 3.24 -1.88
CA LYS A 117 -5.43 4.41 -2.67
C LYS A 117 -4.97 5.69 -1.99
N ILE A 118 -4.36 6.58 -2.76
CA ILE A 118 -4.02 7.92 -2.27
C ILE A 118 -5.29 8.77 -2.27
N ILE A 119 -5.69 9.27 -1.10
CA ILE A 119 -6.90 10.10 -0.96
C ILE A 119 -6.56 11.58 -1.14
N LYS A 120 -5.57 12.07 -0.39
CA LYS A 120 -5.26 13.50 -0.27
C LYS A 120 -3.83 13.78 -0.74
N GLU A 121 -3.66 14.91 -1.42
CA GLU A 121 -2.36 15.36 -1.90
C GLU A 121 -1.36 15.58 -0.75
N PRO A 122 -0.07 15.34 -1.03
CA PRO A 122 1.01 15.38 -0.05
C PRO A 122 1.42 16.82 0.32
N ALA A 123 1.45 17.12 1.63
CA ALA A 123 2.48 17.90 2.34
C ALA A 123 2.03 18.28 3.78
N PRO A 124 2.81 17.96 4.84
CA PRO A 124 4.01 17.10 4.91
C PRO A 124 3.69 15.60 4.97
N GLN A 125 2.43 15.23 5.09
CA GLN A 125 1.95 13.85 5.14
C GLN A 125 0.90 13.61 4.06
N CYS A 126 0.86 12.38 3.56
CA CYS A 126 -0.10 11.87 2.61
C CYS A 126 -1.13 10.99 3.33
N LEU A 127 -2.41 11.18 3.02
CA LEU A 127 -3.48 10.31 3.52
C LEU A 127 -3.69 9.14 2.55
N VAL A 128 -3.40 7.93 3.01
CA VAL A 128 -3.48 6.71 2.21
C VAL A 128 -4.52 5.76 2.79
N ARG A 129 -5.45 5.31 1.95
CA ARG A 129 -6.42 4.27 2.29
C ARG A 129 -5.82 2.90 2.07
N LEU A 130 -5.66 2.14 3.15
CA LEU A 130 -5.13 0.78 3.13
C LEU A 130 -6.19 -0.24 2.68
N PRO A 131 -5.78 -1.45 2.26
CA PRO A 131 -6.72 -2.52 1.89
C PRO A 131 -7.63 -2.96 3.05
N SER A 132 -7.25 -2.69 4.31
CA SER A 132 -8.11 -2.89 5.48
C SER A 132 -9.28 -1.90 5.56
N GLY A 133 -9.31 -0.88 4.70
CA GLY A 133 -10.25 0.24 4.76
C GLY A 133 -9.81 1.36 5.71
N LEU A 134 -8.74 1.17 6.49
CA LEU A 134 -8.19 2.21 7.37
C LEU A 134 -7.47 3.28 6.56
N GLU A 135 -7.73 4.54 6.89
CA GLU A 135 -6.97 5.68 6.37
C GLU A 135 -5.79 5.95 7.32
N LYS A 136 -4.58 5.99 6.76
CA LYS A 136 -3.35 6.20 7.51
C LYS A 136 -2.59 7.40 6.95
N LEU A 137 -2.11 8.26 7.85
CA LEU A 137 -1.16 9.31 7.52
C LEU A 137 0.24 8.73 7.39
N ILE A 138 0.88 8.97 6.24
CA ILE A 138 2.23 8.51 5.92
C ILE A 138 3.05 9.73 5.51
N ASP A 139 4.32 9.77 5.88
CA ASP A 139 5.24 10.83 5.44
C ASP A 139 5.27 10.91 3.91
N SER A 140 5.12 12.11 3.34
CA SER A 140 5.11 12.32 1.89
C SER A 140 6.37 11.85 1.20
N ARG A 141 7.49 11.77 1.93
CA ARG A 141 8.74 11.29 1.36
C ARG A 141 8.67 9.78 1.08
N CYS A 142 7.94 9.00 1.87
CA CYS A 142 7.86 7.54 1.75
C CYS A 142 7.57 7.11 0.32
N ARG A 143 8.11 5.97 -0.11
CA ARG A 143 7.87 5.46 -1.47
C ARG A 143 6.70 4.50 -1.53
N ALA A 144 6.14 4.39 -2.73
CA ALA A 144 5.20 3.36 -3.11
C ALA A 144 5.38 3.00 -4.59
N THR A 145 4.96 1.79 -4.94
CA THR A 145 4.96 1.32 -6.32
C THR A 145 3.58 1.50 -6.93
N ILE A 146 3.53 1.98 -8.16
CA ILE A 146 2.27 2.25 -8.87
C ILE A 146 1.63 0.95 -9.36
N GLY A 147 0.33 0.81 -9.10
CA GLY A 147 -0.51 -0.31 -9.53
C GLY A 147 -0.95 -1.22 -8.38
N ILE A 148 -1.42 -2.41 -8.76
CA ILE A 148 -1.92 -3.46 -7.85
C ILE A 148 -0.89 -4.59 -7.83
N VAL A 149 -0.71 -5.27 -6.69
CA VAL A 149 0.14 -6.47 -6.61
C VAL A 149 -0.38 -7.55 -7.56
N SER A 150 0.52 -8.24 -8.24
CA SER A 150 0.20 -9.36 -9.13
C SER A 150 -0.60 -10.48 -8.46
N ASN A 151 -1.18 -11.34 -9.30
CA ASN A 151 -1.98 -12.49 -8.90
C ASN A 151 -3.25 -12.14 -8.08
N PRO A 152 -4.19 -11.34 -8.61
CA PRO A 152 -5.44 -11.01 -7.91
C PRO A 152 -6.31 -12.24 -7.63
N ASN A 153 -6.25 -13.26 -8.49
CA ASN A 153 -7.03 -14.48 -8.36
C ASN A 153 -6.52 -15.43 -7.27
N HIS A 154 -5.42 -15.10 -6.58
CA HIS A 154 -4.87 -15.93 -5.51
C HIS A 154 -5.90 -16.22 -4.41
N GLY A 155 -6.75 -15.25 -4.06
CA GLY A 155 -7.78 -15.41 -3.03
C GLY A 155 -8.91 -16.36 -3.41
N ALA A 156 -9.19 -16.54 -4.71
CA ALA A 156 -10.23 -17.43 -5.20
C ALA A 156 -9.77 -18.91 -5.27
N ARG A 157 -8.46 -19.18 -5.11
CA ARG A 157 -7.89 -20.51 -5.23
C ARG A 157 -8.36 -21.43 -4.10
N LYS A 158 -9.13 -22.47 -4.44
CA LYS A 158 -9.56 -23.52 -3.49
C LYS A 158 -8.57 -24.68 -3.47
N LEU A 159 -8.18 -25.11 -2.26
CA LEU A 159 -7.43 -26.35 -2.07
C LEU A 159 -8.40 -27.54 -2.15
N ARG A 160 -8.06 -28.56 -2.93
CA ARG A 160 -8.93 -29.72 -3.23
C ARG A 160 -8.69 -30.93 -2.32
N LYS A 161 -7.51 -31.03 -1.71
CA LYS A 161 -7.14 -32.13 -0.81
C LYS A 161 -6.36 -31.64 0.40
N ALA A 162 -6.46 -32.36 1.52
CA ALA A 162 -5.70 -32.06 2.74
C ALA A 162 -4.18 -32.01 2.49
N GLY A 163 -3.67 -32.88 1.61
CA GLY A 163 -2.25 -32.91 1.22
C GLY A 163 -1.73 -31.60 0.61
N GLN A 164 -2.57 -30.84 -0.12
CA GLN A 164 -2.15 -29.53 -0.64
C GLN A 164 -1.90 -28.51 0.47
N SER A 165 -2.67 -28.58 1.56
CA SER A 165 -2.41 -27.77 2.76
C SER A 165 -1.07 -28.14 3.40
N ARG A 166 -0.73 -29.44 3.41
CA ARG A 166 0.56 -29.93 3.92
C ARG A 166 1.74 -29.45 3.08
N TRP A 167 1.62 -29.44 1.75
CA TRP A 167 2.66 -28.92 0.86
C TRP A 167 2.93 -27.42 1.07
N LEU A 168 1.93 -26.66 1.53
CA LEU A 168 2.07 -25.25 1.94
C LEU A 168 2.65 -25.09 3.36
N GLY A 169 3.11 -26.17 4.01
CA GLY A 169 3.68 -26.13 5.36
C GLY A 169 2.66 -26.01 6.50
N ARG A 170 1.35 -26.13 6.21
CA ARG A 170 0.31 -26.01 7.24
C ARG A 170 0.04 -27.36 7.91
N ARG A 171 0.08 -27.40 9.24
CA ARG A 171 -0.28 -28.57 10.06
C ARG A 171 -1.79 -28.59 10.35
N PRO A 172 -2.40 -29.76 10.61
CA PRO A 172 -3.79 -29.83 11.06
C PRO A 172 -3.98 -29.07 12.38
N ILE A 173 -5.09 -28.33 12.51
CA ILE A 173 -5.44 -27.57 13.71
C ILE A 173 -6.61 -28.30 14.38
N VAL A 174 -6.43 -28.71 15.63
CA VAL A 174 -7.47 -29.36 16.45
C VAL A 174 -8.39 -28.29 17.03
N ARG A 175 -9.71 -28.52 16.96
CA ARG A 175 -10.71 -27.60 17.53
C ARG A 175 -10.73 -27.76 19.05
N GLY A 176 -10.88 -26.66 19.79
CA GLY A 176 -10.93 -26.69 21.27
C GLY A 176 -12.03 -27.57 21.86
N VAL A 177 -13.16 -27.72 21.16
CA VAL A 177 -14.28 -28.61 21.57
C VAL A 177 -13.89 -30.09 21.52
N ALA A 178 -12.87 -30.46 20.76
CA ALA A 178 -12.38 -31.84 20.67
C ALA A 178 -11.29 -32.15 21.73
N MET A 179 -10.95 -31.18 22.58
CA MET A 179 -9.90 -31.32 23.58
C MET A 179 -10.48 -31.57 24.97
N ASN A 180 -9.63 -31.96 25.92
CA ASN A 180 -10.00 -32.10 27.32
C ASN A 180 -10.19 -30.72 27.99
N PRO A 181 -10.95 -30.63 29.10
CA PRO A 181 -11.18 -29.35 29.78
C PRO A 181 -9.89 -28.71 30.33
N VAL A 182 -8.83 -29.49 30.52
CA VAL A 182 -7.49 -29.02 30.91
C VAL A 182 -6.74 -28.32 29.77
N ASP A 183 -6.95 -28.76 28.52
CA ASP A 183 -6.18 -28.30 27.36
C ASP A 183 -6.78 -27.05 26.71
N HIS A 184 -8.11 -26.92 26.76
CA HIS A 184 -8.83 -25.79 26.17
C HIS A 184 -10.04 -25.40 27.02
N PRO A 185 -10.34 -24.09 27.14
CA PRO A 185 -11.57 -23.63 27.81
C PRO A 185 -12.89 -24.16 27.22
N HIS A 186 -12.85 -24.75 26.02
CA HIS A 186 -14.01 -25.33 25.32
C HIS A 186 -14.05 -26.85 25.42
N GLY A 187 -13.05 -27.46 26.04
CA GLY A 187 -12.96 -28.90 26.19
C GLY A 187 -13.85 -29.44 27.30
N GLY A 188 -14.08 -30.75 27.25
CA GLY A 188 -14.89 -31.49 28.21
C GLY A 188 -16.40 -31.52 27.91
N GLY A 189 -17.14 -32.14 28.83
CA GLY A 189 -18.56 -32.45 28.67
C GLY A 189 -18.80 -33.81 28.01
N GLU A 190 -19.99 -34.37 28.21
CA GLU A 190 -20.40 -35.61 27.56
C GLU A 190 -20.90 -35.31 26.13
N GLY A 191 -20.40 -36.04 25.14
CA GLY A 191 -20.71 -35.79 23.74
C GLY A 191 -20.16 -34.47 23.19
N ARG A 192 -20.75 -33.96 22.11
CA ARG A 192 -20.30 -32.74 21.41
C ARG A 192 -21.00 -31.49 21.96
N THR A 193 -20.54 -31.00 23.10
CA THR A 193 -21.10 -29.78 23.74
C THR A 193 -20.10 -28.63 23.73
N LYS A 194 -20.61 -27.38 23.84
CA LYS A 194 -19.76 -26.17 23.91
C LYS A 194 -19.61 -25.63 25.35
N GLY A 195 -20.16 -26.35 26.33
CA GLY A 195 -20.09 -25.99 27.76
C GLY A 195 -20.65 -24.61 28.14
N GLY A 196 -21.46 -23.96 27.29
CA GLY A 196 -22.04 -22.63 27.54
C GLY A 196 -21.05 -21.46 27.57
N ARG A 197 -19.77 -21.68 27.26
CA ARG A 197 -18.72 -20.65 27.36
C ARG A 197 -18.64 -19.77 26.10
N PRO A 198 -18.25 -18.49 26.22
CA PRO A 198 -17.98 -17.64 25.07
C PRO A 198 -16.84 -18.22 24.22
N SER A 199 -16.82 -17.87 22.92
CA SER A 199 -15.73 -18.28 22.04
C SER A 199 -14.42 -17.58 22.44
N VAL A 200 -13.45 -18.35 22.94
CA VAL A 200 -12.15 -17.88 23.41
C VAL A 200 -11.02 -18.67 22.76
N SER A 201 -9.81 -18.13 22.82
CA SER A 201 -8.57 -18.81 22.47
C SER A 201 -8.18 -19.83 23.57
N PRO A 202 -7.17 -20.69 23.34
CA PRO A 202 -6.66 -21.60 24.37
C PRO A 202 -6.24 -20.88 25.66
N TRP A 203 -5.84 -19.61 25.55
CA TRP A 203 -5.43 -18.76 26.68
C TRP A 203 -6.56 -17.84 27.19
N GLY A 204 -7.82 -18.13 26.86
CA GLY A 204 -8.97 -17.39 27.39
C GLY A 204 -9.23 -16.02 26.74
N LYS A 205 -8.48 -15.60 25.71
CA LYS A 205 -8.77 -14.34 25.01
C LYS A 205 -10.03 -14.47 24.14
N PRO A 206 -11.03 -13.58 24.25
CA PRO A 206 -12.23 -13.65 23.41
C PRO A 206 -11.93 -13.56 21.92
N THR A 207 -12.60 -14.38 21.11
CA THR A 207 -12.39 -14.44 19.63
C THR A 207 -13.54 -13.90 18.82
N LYS A 208 -14.67 -13.57 19.47
CA LYS A 208 -15.88 -13.01 18.86
C LYS A 208 -16.32 -11.73 19.60
N ALA A 209 -17.45 -11.15 19.19
CA ALA A 209 -18.04 -9.95 19.79
C ALA A 209 -17.16 -8.69 19.75
N GLY A 210 -16.29 -8.57 18.73
CA GLY A 210 -15.52 -7.35 18.49
C GLY A 210 -14.35 -7.12 19.45
N PHE A 211 -13.91 -8.15 20.19
CA PHE A 211 -12.73 -8.06 21.05
C PHE A 211 -11.50 -7.55 20.28
N ARG A 212 -10.88 -6.48 20.78
CA ARG A 212 -9.67 -5.89 20.19
C ARG A 212 -8.46 -6.36 21.00
N ALA A 213 -7.63 -7.19 20.37
CA ALA A 213 -6.42 -7.70 21.02
C ALA A 213 -5.36 -6.62 21.27
N VAL A 214 -5.37 -5.55 20.49
CA VAL A 214 -4.53 -4.36 20.70
C VAL A 214 -5.37 -3.33 21.45
N VAL A 215 -5.04 -3.12 22.72
CA VAL A 215 -5.62 -2.09 23.57
C VAL A 215 -4.65 -0.90 23.56
N GLY A 216 -5.12 0.31 23.27
CA GLY A 216 -4.33 1.54 23.45
C GLY A 216 -3.58 2.11 22.23
N VAL A 217 -3.64 1.49 21.05
CA VAL A 217 -3.09 2.09 19.80
C VAL A 217 -4.19 2.13 18.74
N GLY A 218 -4.69 3.33 18.43
CA GLY A 218 -5.40 3.55 17.16
C GLY A 218 -6.92 3.76 17.20
N LYS A 219 -7.45 4.43 18.21
CA LYS A 219 -8.50 5.45 17.97
C LYS A 219 -8.08 6.72 18.70
N GLY A 220 -7.01 7.34 18.21
CA GLY A 220 -6.94 8.79 18.29
C GLY A 220 -8.21 9.29 17.59
N ARG A 221 -9.07 9.96 18.36
CA ARG A 221 -10.15 10.79 17.83
C ARG A 221 -9.54 11.63 16.71
N ILE A 222 -10.14 11.56 15.52
CA ILE A 222 -10.09 12.67 14.58
C ILE A 222 -10.87 13.82 15.23
#